data_AF-A0A6I5H7T6-F1
#
_entry.id   AF-A0A6I5H7T6-F1
#
_cell.length_a   1.000
_cell.length_b   1.000
_cell.length_c   1.000
_cell.angle_alpha   90.00
_cell.angle_beta   90.00
_cell.angle_gamma   90.00
#
_symmetry.space_group_name_H-M   'P 1'
#
loop_
_entity.id
_entity.type
_entity.pdbx_description
1 polymer ?
#
loop_
_entity_poly.entity_id
_entity_poly.type
_entity_poly.pdbx_seq_one_letter_code
_entity_poly.pdbx_strand_id
1 'polypeptide(L)' 'AAVRAATRQVLDEAVRLDPPLRLDYLALVDPADFTEIGDDFTGEAVLAVAARVGTTRLIDNLPLTFGAAS' A
#
# COMPACT_ATOMS: atom_id res chain seq x y z
N ALA A 1 -6.03 8.33 4.43
CA ALA A 1 -6.84 7.18 4.88
C ALA A 1 -7.46 6.36 3.74
N ALA A 2 -8.18 6.99 2.80
CA ALA A 2 -9.01 6.30 1.81
C ALA A 2 -8.24 5.31 0.90
N VAL A 3 -7.06 5.68 0.41
CA VAL A 3 -6.23 4.82 -0.44
C VAL A 3 -5.86 3.52 0.28
N ARG A 4 -5.35 3.59 1.51
CA ARG A 4 -5.01 2.39 2.32
C ARG A 4 -6.22 1.48 2.50
N ALA A 5 -7.40 2.06 2.77
CA ALA A 5 -8.64 1.29 2.94
C ALA A 5 -9.06 0.60 1.63
N ALA A 6 -9.03 1.31 0.50
CA ALA A 6 -9.35 0.76 -0.81
C ALA A 6 -8.38 -0.38 -1.20
N THR A 7 -7.07 -0.20 -0.95
CA THR A 7 -6.07 -1.24 -1.20
C THR A 7 -6.33 -2.48 -0.34
N ARG A 8 -6.64 -2.32 0.95
CA ARG A 8 -7.00 -3.47 1.82
C ARG A 8 -8.21 -4.22 1.28
N GLN A 9 -9.26 -3.51 0.88
CA GLN A 9 -10.47 -4.14 0.35
C GLN A 9 -10.18 -5.03 -0.86
N VAL A 10 -9.30 -4.59 -1.77
CA VAL A 10 -8.90 -5.41 -2.92
C VAL A 10 -8.04 -6.61 -2.50
N LEU A 11 -7.09 -6.40 -1.56
CA LEU A 11 -6.17 -7.46 -1.12
C LEU A 11 -6.83 -8.50 -0.21
N ASP A 12 -7.88 -8.15 0.52
CA ASP A 12 -8.65 -9.06 1.38
C ASP A 12 -9.35 -10.16 0.56
N GLU A 13 -9.67 -9.91 -0.69
CA GLU A 13 -10.18 -10.92 -1.62
C GLU A 13 -9.12 -11.99 -1.91
N ALA A 14 -7.84 -11.58 -2.02
CA ALA A 14 -6.72 -12.46 -2.34
C ALA A 14 -6.36 -13.43 -1.19
N VAL A 15 -6.86 -13.17 0.02
CA VAL A 15 -6.75 -14.06 1.18
C VAL A 15 -7.44 -15.42 0.94
N ARG A 16 -8.44 -15.46 0.04
CA ARG A 16 -9.19 -16.68 -0.35
C ARG A 16 -8.58 -17.48 -1.50
N LEU A 17 -7.50 -17.00 -2.12
CA LEU A 17 -6.81 -17.74 -3.17
C LEU A 17 -6.02 -18.93 -2.60
N ASP A 18 -5.59 -19.84 -3.48
CA ASP A 18 -4.71 -20.97 -3.15
C ASP A 18 -3.49 -21.02 -4.11
N PRO A 19 -2.26 -20.77 -3.63
CA PRO A 19 -1.92 -20.34 -2.27
C PRO A 19 -2.46 -18.92 -1.96
N PRO A 20 -2.77 -18.63 -0.69
CA PRO A 20 -3.30 -17.34 -0.33
C PRO A 20 -2.24 -16.24 -0.38
N LEU A 21 -2.68 -15.02 -0.68
CA LEU A 21 -1.89 -13.82 -0.44
C LEU A 21 -2.12 -13.34 1.01
N ARG A 22 -1.03 -13.16 1.75
CA ARG A 22 -1.03 -12.64 3.13
C ARG A 22 -0.27 -11.34 3.18
N LEU A 23 -0.94 -10.25 3.57
CA LEU A 23 -0.34 -8.93 3.66
C LEU A 23 0.68 -8.87 4.81
N ASP A 24 1.91 -8.48 4.50
CA ASP A 24 2.97 -8.22 5.49
C ASP A 24 2.97 -6.74 5.91
N TYR A 25 2.84 -5.83 4.92
CA TYR A 25 2.97 -4.39 5.11
C TYR A 25 2.15 -3.64 4.06
N LEU A 26 1.50 -2.56 4.47
CA LEU A 26 0.80 -1.62 3.62
C LEU A 26 0.85 -0.22 4.25
N ALA A 27 1.57 0.68 3.64
CA ALA A 27 1.68 2.05 4.12
C ALA A 27 1.76 3.07 2.99
N LEU A 28 1.44 4.31 3.35
CA LEU A 28 1.79 5.48 2.55
C LEU A 28 2.97 6.14 3.24
N VAL A 29 4.03 6.40 2.50
CA VAL A 29 5.29 6.93 3.02
C VAL A 29 5.77 8.14 2.23
N ASP A 30 6.55 8.99 2.88
CA ASP A 30 7.28 10.09 2.25
C ASP A 30 8.41 9.50 1.40
N PRO A 31 8.53 9.84 0.10
CA PRO A 31 9.58 9.31 -0.76
C PRO A 31 11.01 9.71 -0.34
N ALA A 32 11.18 10.77 0.45
CA ALA A 32 12.48 11.28 0.86
C ALA A 32 13.13 10.42 1.96
N ASP A 33 12.34 9.92 2.91
CA ASP A 33 12.85 9.21 4.10
C ASP A 33 12.10 7.93 4.46
N PHE A 34 11.06 7.56 3.70
CA PHE A 34 10.22 6.39 3.93
C PHE A 34 9.50 6.37 5.28
N THR A 35 9.31 7.53 5.91
CA THR A 35 8.45 7.65 7.10
C THR A 35 6.98 7.65 6.72
N GLU A 36 6.12 7.10 7.58
CA GLU A 36 4.67 7.09 7.30
C GLU A 36 4.07 8.49 7.30
N ILE A 37 3.24 8.77 6.30
CA ILE A 37 2.54 10.05 6.20
C ILE A 37 1.15 9.99 6.81
N GLY A 38 0.75 11.12 7.39
CA GLY A 38 -0.56 11.34 7.97
C GLY A 38 -1.70 11.33 6.95
N ASP A 39 -2.94 11.23 7.44
CA ASP A 39 -4.12 11.13 6.58
C ASP A 39 -4.44 12.41 5.79
N ASP A 40 -4.01 13.56 6.29
CA ASP A 40 -4.19 14.89 5.68
C ASP A 40 -2.98 15.35 4.85
N PHE A 41 -2.05 14.43 4.53
CA PHE A 41 -0.86 14.74 3.75
C PHE A 41 -1.22 15.17 2.32
N THR A 42 -0.50 16.19 1.82
CA THR A 42 -0.57 16.67 0.44
C THR A 42 0.84 16.68 -0.16
N GLY A 43 0.95 16.29 -1.43
CA GLY A 43 2.23 16.16 -2.13
C GLY A 43 2.48 14.75 -2.63
N GLU A 44 3.74 14.48 -2.97
CA GLU A 44 4.20 13.18 -3.45
C GLU A 44 4.34 12.17 -2.32
N ALA A 45 3.89 10.95 -2.57
CA ALA A 45 3.88 9.84 -1.63
C ALA A 45 4.16 8.52 -2.36
N VAL A 46 4.57 7.50 -1.63
CA VAL A 46 4.67 6.13 -2.14
C VAL A 46 3.73 5.22 -1.36
N LEU A 47 2.85 4.51 -2.06
CA LEU A 47 2.13 3.37 -1.52
C LEU A 47 3.05 2.15 -1.57
N ALA A 48 3.55 1.73 -0.41
CA ALA A 48 4.41 0.58 -0.29
C ALA A 48 3.61 -0.64 0.19
N VAL A 49 3.74 -1.76 -0.53
CA VAL A 49 3.04 -3.01 -0.25
C VAL A 49 4.06 -4.15 -0.19
N ALA A 50 3.93 -5.00 0.83
CA ALA A 50 4.60 -6.29 0.85
C ALA A 50 3.62 -7.38 1.28
N ALA A 51 3.69 -8.53 0.63
CA ALA A 51 2.84 -9.67 0.94
C ALA A 51 3.58 -11.00 0.67
N ARG A 52 3.06 -12.08 1.25
CA ARG A 52 3.55 -13.44 1.01
C ARG A 52 2.52 -14.28 0.28
N VAL A 53 3.00 -15.09 -0.65
CA VAL A 53 2.24 -16.13 -1.35
C VAL A 53 3.02 -17.44 -1.20
N GLY A 54 2.52 -18.33 -0.35
CA GLY A 54 3.29 -19.49 0.10
C GLY A 54 4.58 -19.06 0.81
N THR A 55 5.74 -19.46 0.28
CA THR A 55 7.07 -19.08 0.80
C THR A 55 7.67 -17.85 0.13
N THR A 56 7.04 -17.34 -0.94
CA THR A 56 7.56 -16.22 -1.72
C THR A 56 7.06 -14.91 -1.15
N ARG A 57 7.98 -13.96 -0.91
CA ARG A 57 7.65 -12.59 -0.50
C ARG A 57 7.68 -11.66 -1.72
N LEU A 58 6.55 -11.04 -1.99
CA LEU A 58 6.33 -10.06 -3.05
C LEU A 58 6.38 -8.65 -2.46
N ILE A 59 6.87 -7.71 -3.25
CA ILE A 59 6.85 -6.28 -2.94
C ILE A 59 6.33 -5.53 -4.16
N ASP A 60 5.62 -4.42 -3.91
CA ASP A 60 5.27 -3.44 -4.93
C ASP A 60 5.22 -2.05 -4.31
N ASN A 61 5.60 -1.04 -5.07
CA ASN A 61 5.63 0.36 -4.65
C ASN A 61 5.02 1.22 -5.76
N LEU A 62 4.01 2.02 -5.42
CA LEU A 62 3.32 2.90 -6.37
C LEU A 62 3.44 4.36 -5.95
N PRO A 63 4.09 5.24 -6.74
CA PRO A 63 4.06 6.69 -6.53
C PRO A 63 2.64 7.25 -6.68
N LEU A 64 2.26 8.17 -5.80
CA LEU A 64 0.96 8.83 -5.76
C LEU A 64 1.13 10.32 -5.43
N THR A 65 0.28 11.16 -6.02
CA THR A 65 0.23 12.59 -5.68
C THR A 65 -1.10 12.90 -4.98
N PHE A 66 -1.05 13.49 -3.79
CA PHE A 66 -2.21 13.91 -3.02
C PHE A 66 -2.40 15.42 -3.05
N GLY A 67 -3.65 15.89 -3.10
CA GLY A 67 -3.96 17.32 -3.10
C GLY A 67 -3.78 18.03 -4.45
N ALA A 68 -3.38 17.30 -5.51
CA ALA A 68 -3.44 17.80 -6.88
C ALA A 68 -4.90 17.78 -7.36
N ALA A 69 -5.70 18.75 -6.91
CA ALA A 69 -6.95 19.09 -7.60
C ALA A 69 -6.64 20.15 -8.67
N SER A 70 -7.02 19.86 -9.90
CA SER A 70 -7.55 20.85 -10.82
C SER A 70 -8.99 20.47 -11.13
#